data_AF-A0A9E2FGX8-F1
#
_entry.id   AF-A0A9E2FGX8-F1
#
_cell.length_a   1.000
_cell.length_b   1.000
_cell.length_c   1.000
_cell.angle_alpha   90.00
_cell.angle_beta   90.00
_cell.angle_gamma   90.00
#
_symmetry.space_group_name_H-M   'P 1'
#
loop_
_entity.id
_entity.type
_entity.pdbx_description
1 polymer ?
#
loop_
_entity_poly.entity_id
_entity_poly.type
_entity_poly.pdbx_seq_one_letter_code
_entity_poly.pdbx_strand_id
1 'polypeptide(L)'
;MRKQQKTLIQIAKHAPQIENFKELIDYHATVKTINPYAFAVCLLPHSGSIAKEVSAFLSSKGTKMPIEELNFDGLRQHNLEDFINQLRIKRREFETKEATEIHLFIAGPIMSGVLIGAEFDNWKPVKLYHQNRDTKQYEFWCPLTK
;
A
#
# COMPACT_ATOMS: atom_id res chain seq x y z
N MET A 1 -21.86 6.34 29.95
CA MET A 1 -21.29 6.74 28.65
C MET A 1 -20.48 8.05 28.68
N ARG A 2 -21.02 9.21 29.09
CA ARG A 2 -20.26 10.51 29.06
C ARG A 2 -18.93 10.54 29.84
N LYS A 3 -18.83 9.84 30.97
CA LYS A 3 -17.59 9.77 31.78
C LYS A 3 -16.48 8.98 31.07
N GLN A 4 -16.84 7.87 30.44
CA GLN A 4 -15.95 7.02 29.65
C GLN A 4 -15.42 7.74 28.40
N GLN A 5 -16.27 8.54 27.75
CA GLN A 5 -15.89 9.38 26.61
C GLN A 5 -14.86 10.46 27.01
N LYS A 6 -15.02 11.11 28.17
CA LYS A 6 -14.02 12.06 28.70
C LYS A 6 -12.69 11.38 29.00
N THR A 7 -12.73 10.18 29.57
CA THR A 7 -11.53 9.38 29.85
C THR A 7 -10.80 8.97 28.56
N LEU A 8 -11.52 8.52 27.53
CA LEU A 8 -10.92 8.20 26.22
C LEU A 8 -10.27 9.42 25.55
N ILE A 9 -10.91 10.59 25.62
CA ILE A 9 -10.33 11.84 25.11
C ILE A 9 -9.07 12.23 25.88
N GLN A 10 -9.06 12.05 27.21
CA GLN A 10 -7.86 12.31 28.01
C GLN A 10 -6.74 11.33 27.69
N ILE A 11 -7.03 10.04 27.50
CA ILE A 11 -6.04 9.04 27.10
C ILE A 11 -5.47 9.36 25.72
N ALA A 12 -6.32 9.70 24.74
CA ALA A 12 -5.87 10.05 23.40
C ALA A 12 -4.94 11.28 23.35
N LYS A 13 -5.13 12.25 24.24
CA LYS A 13 -4.24 13.43 24.35
C LYS A 13 -2.84 13.11 24.88
N HIS A 14 -2.69 11.99 25.57
CA HIS A 14 -1.41 11.50 26.10
C HIS A 14 -0.93 10.26 25.35
N ALA A 15 -1.57 9.91 24.23
CA ALA A 15 -1.06 8.88 23.35
C ALA A 15 0.35 9.30 22.89
N PRO A 16 1.31 8.36 22.84
CA PRO A 16 2.64 8.65 22.35
C PRO A 16 2.56 9.34 20.99
N GLN A 17 3.25 10.47 20.84
CA GLN A 17 3.41 11.09 19.53
C GLN A 17 4.34 10.22 18.69
N ILE A 18 4.15 10.23 17.38
CA ILE A 18 5.12 9.61 16.48
C ILE A 18 6.38 10.47 16.50
N GLU A 19 7.38 10.03 17.26
CA GLU A 19 8.71 10.62 17.26
C GLU A 19 9.46 10.18 15.98
N ASN A 20 10.30 11.06 15.43
CA ASN A 20 11.22 10.74 14.32
C ASN A 20 10.55 10.19 13.04
N PHE A 21 9.29 10.57 12.76
CA PHE A 21 8.56 10.07 11.59
C PHE A 21 9.29 10.29 10.26
N LYS A 22 9.95 11.44 10.11
CA LYS A 22 10.74 11.75 8.92
C LYS A 22 11.93 10.79 8.77
N GLU A 23 12.65 10.55 9.86
CA GLU A 23 13.80 9.62 9.87
C GLU A 23 13.35 8.19 9.56
N LEU A 24 12.16 7.79 10.03
CA LEU A 24 11.55 6.52 9.71
C LEU A 24 11.21 6.42 8.20
N ILE A 25 10.63 7.46 7.61
CA ILE A 25 10.40 7.52 6.16
C ILE A 25 11.72 7.42 5.40
N ASP A 26 12.73 8.21 5.78
CA ASP A 26 14.04 8.25 5.11
C ASP A 26 14.78 6.91 5.22
N TYR A 27 14.72 6.25 6.39
CA TYR A 27 15.24 4.90 6.60
C TYR A 27 14.57 3.91 5.66
N HIS A 28 13.23 3.83 5.68
CA HIS A 28 12.52 2.90 4.82
C HIS A 28 12.73 3.19 3.33
N ALA A 29 12.84 4.46 2.92
CA ALA A 29 13.13 4.83 1.54
C ALA A 29 14.47 4.25 1.03
N THR A 30 15.48 4.14 1.90
CA THR A 30 16.82 3.65 1.53
C THR A 30 16.97 2.14 1.65
N VAL A 31 16.16 1.48 2.50
CA VAL A 31 16.16 0.01 2.62
C VAL A 31 15.84 -0.63 1.27
N LYS A 32 16.72 -1.53 0.83
CA LYS A 32 16.51 -2.40 -0.33
C LYS A 32 16.65 -3.84 0.12
N THR A 33 15.64 -4.64 -0.15
CA THR A 33 15.68 -6.08 0.14
C THR A 33 16.19 -6.89 -1.05
N ILE A 34 16.48 -8.17 -0.83
CA ILE A 34 17.09 -9.06 -1.83
C ILE A 34 16.10 -9.50 -2.92
N ASN A 35 14.80 -9.46 -2.65
CA ASN A 35 13.75 -9.93 -3.54
C ASN A 35 12.50 -9.03 -3.44
N PRO A 36 12.59 -7.76 -3.87
CA PRO A 36 11.46 -6.82 -3.82
C PRO A 36 10.50 -7.07 -5.00
N TYR A 37 9.21 -6.79 -4.78
CA TYR A 37 8.18 -6.84 -5.81
C TYR A 37 7.41 -5.52 -5.88
N ALA A 38 7.06 -5.10 -7.08
CA ALA A 38 6.07 -4.04 -7.29
C ALA A 38 4.69 -4.68 -7.39
N PHE A 39 3.75 -4.18 -6.59
CA PHE A 39 2.35 -4.61 -6.63
C PHE A 39 1.48 -3.48 -7.16
N ALA A 40 1.02 -3.64 -8.40
CA ALA A 40 0.19 -2.70 -9.14
C ALA A 40 -1.30 -3.08 -9.00
N VAL A 41 -2.06 -2.30 -8.24
CA VAL A 41 -3.49 -2.54 -8.00
C VAL A 41 -4.33 -1.48 -8.69
N CYS A 42 -5.13 -1.88 -9.68
CA CYS A 42 -6.08 -1.00 -10.36
C CYS A 42 -7.51 -1.43 -10.04
N LEU A 43 -8.31 -0.50 -9.50
CA LEU A 43 -9.73 -0.66 -9.22
C LEU A 43 -10.61 0.35 -9.96
N LEU A 44 -10.04 1.11 -10.89
CA LEU A 44 -10.80 2.10 -11.65
C LEU A 44 -11.72 1.39 -12.66
N PRO A 45 -13.04 1.69 -12.68
CA PRO A 45 -13.96 1.05 -13.61
C PRO A 45 -13.54 1.29 -15.07
N HIS A 46 -13.58 0.24 -15.90
CA HIS A 46 -13.20 0.29 -17.31
C HIS A 46 -11.76 0.76 -17.59
N SER A 47 -10.95 0.94 -16.55
CA SER A 47 -9.52 1.16 -16.69
C SER A 47 -8.81 -0.18 -16.78
N GLY A 48 -7.78 -0.25 -17.60
CA GLY A 48 -6.91 -1.41 -17.67
C GLY A 48 -5.93 -1.45 -16.49
N SER A 49 -4.72 -1.90 -16.81
CA SER A 49 -3.60 -1.99 -15.89
C SER A 49 -2.92 -0.65 -15.63
N ILE A 50 -2.35 -0.47 -14.43
CA ILE A 50 -1.38 0.60 -14.12
C ILE A 50 0.09 0.13 -14.18
N ALA A 51 0.35 -1.08 -14.66
CA ALA A 51 1.68 -1.67 -14.68
C ALA A 51 2.65 -0.92 -15.60
N LYS A 52 2.15 -0.30 -16.68
CA LYS A 52 2.99 0.50 -17.59
C LYS A 52 3.52 1.74 -16.90
N GLU A 53 2.67 2.43 -16.15
CA GLU A 53 3.00 3.61 -15.37
C GLU A 53 3.96 3.26 -14.24
N VAL A 54 3.71 2.14 -13.55
CA VAL A 54 4.62 1.62 -12.53
C VAL A 54 5.97 1.24 -13.13
N SER A 55 5.99 0.55 -14.27
CA SER A 55 7.22 0.18 -14.98
C SER A 55 8.04 1.40 -15.41
N ALA A 56 7.37 2.42 -15.96
CA ALA A 56 8.00 3.68 -16.34
C ALA A 56 8.60 4.40 -15.12
N PHE A 57 7.87 4.43 -14.00
CA PHE A 57 8.37 4.99 -12.75
C PHE A 57 9.60 4.24 -12.23
N LEU A 58 9.53 2.91 -12.13
CA LEU A 58 10.64 2.08 -11.66
C LEU A 58 11.90 2.29 -12.54
N SER A 59 11.71 2.33 -13.86
CA SER A 59 12.78 2.61 -14.82
C SER A 59 13.40 3.99 -14.61
N SER A 60 12.57 5.02 -14.36
CA SER A 60 13.05 6.39 -14.08
C SER A 60 13.88 6.49 -12.80
N LYS A 61 13.66 5.58 -11.85
CA LYS A 61 14.42 5.51 -10.59
C LYS A 61 15.61 4.56 -10.66
N GLY A 62 15.88 3.94 -11.82
CA GLY A 62 16.93 2.95 -11.98
C GLY A 62 16.69 1.67 -11.17
N THR A 63 15.43 1.40 -10.79
CA THR A 63 15.06 0.24 -9.98
C THR A 63 14.47 -0.84 -10.88
N LYS A 64 14.93 -2.07 -10.72
CA LYS A 64 14.40 -3.24 -11.42
C LYS A 64 13.82 -4.21 -10.40
N MET A 65 12.53 -4.49 -10.53
CA MET A 65 11.83 -5.52 -9.76
C MET A 65 10.67 -6.08 -10.58
N PRO A 66 10.25 -7.34 -10.34
CA PRO A 66 9.05 -7.89 -10.97
C PRO A 66 7.81 -7.07 -10.59
N ILE A 67 6.87 -6.94 -11.53
CA ILE A 67 5.58 -6.29 -11.32
C ILE A 67 4.51 -7.36 -11.29
N GLU A 68 3.77 -7.42 -10.19
CA GLU A 68 2.56 -8.22 -10.04
C GLU A 68 1.34 -7.31 -10.09
N GLU A 69 0.30 -7.77 -10.76
CA GLU A 69 -0.90 -6.96 -10.99
C GLU A 69 -2.12 -7.55 -10.30
N LEU A 70 -2.99 -6.66 -9.83
CA LEU A 70 -4.38 -6.95 -9.50
C LEU A 70 -5.26 -5.90 -10.16
N ASN A 71 -5.88 -6.28 -11.27
CA ASN A 71 -6.83 -5.45 -12.00
C ASN A 71 -8.25 -5.90 -11.64
N PHE A 72 -9.06 -4.99 -11.10
CA PHE A 72 -10.38 -5.26 -10.56
C PHE A 72 -11.38 -4.21 -11.07
N ASP A 73 -12.46 -4.61 -11.73
CA ASP A 73 -13.36 -3.66 -12.39
C ASP A 73 -14.33 -2.98 -11.39
N GLY A 74 -13.83 -1.95 -10.71
CA GLY A 74 -14.59 -1.18 -9.75
C GLY A 74 -14.86 -1.91 -8.43
N LEU A 75 -14.70 -1.18 -7.32
CA LEU A 75 -15.04 -1.70 -5.99
C LEU A 75 -16.44 -1.27 -5.57
N ARG A 76 -17.30 -2.24 -5.26
CA ARG A 76 -18.69 -2.06 -4.81
C ARG A 76 -18.98 -3.01 -3.64
N GLN A 77 -20.08 -2.80 -2.93
CA GLN A 77 -20.41 -3.63 -1.78
C GLN A 77 -20.62 -5.11 -2.14
N HIS A 78 -21.23 -5.41 -3.29
CA HIS A 78 -21.55 -6.78 -3.69
C HIS A 78 -20.33 -7.59 -4.17
N ASN A 79 -19.22 -6.94 -4.54
CA ASN A 79 -18.00 -7.60 -5.01
C ASN A 79 -16.81 -7.44 -4.03
N LEU A 80 -17.11 -6.96 -2.81
CA LEU A 80 -16.10 -6.73 -1.76
C LEU A 80 -15.43 -8.03 -1.31
N GLU A 81 -16.21 -9.11 -1.16
CA GLU A 81 -15.69 -10.42 -0.79
C GLU A 81 -14.69 -10.95 -1.82
N ASP A 82 -15.03 -10.85 -3.10
CA ASP A 82 -14.15 -11.26 -4.21
C ASP A 82 -12.85 -10.46 -4.19
N PHE A 83 -12.93 -9.15 -3.97
CA PHE A 83 -11.74 -8.30 -3.88
C PHE A 83 -10.83 -8.72 -2.72
N ILE A 84 -11.39 -8.97 -1.53
CA ILE A 84 -10.62 -9.45 -0.36
C ILE A 84 -9.97 -10.82 -0.64
N ASN A 85 -10.70 -11.74 -1.28
CA ASN A 85 -10.17 -13.05 -1.65
C ASN A 85 -9.00 -12.92 -2.64
N GLN A 86 -9.09 -12.02 -3.62
CA GLN A 86 -7.99 -11.74 -4.56
C GLN A 86 -6.76 -11.16 -3.85
N LEU A 87 -6.94 -10.26 -2.88
CA LEU A 87 -5.84 -9.75 -2.06
C LEU A 87 -5.13 -10.86 -1.28
N ARG A 88 -5.89 -11.78 -0.69
CA ARG A 88 -5.34 -12.93 0.04
C ARG A 88 -4.60 -13.91 -0.88
N ILE A 89 -5.11 -14.14 -2.07
CA ILE A 89 -4.42 -14.94 -3.10
C ILE A 89 -3.08 -14.26 -3.44
N LYS A 90 -3.09 -12.96 -3.75
CA LYS A 90 -1.87 -12.21 -4.07
C LYS A 90 -0.86 -12.23 -2.92
N ARG A 91 -1.32 -12.06 -1.69
CA ARG A 91 -0.47 -12.19 -0.50
C ARG A 91 0.22 -13.56 -0.44
N ARG A 92 -0.53 -14.66 -0.62
CA ARG A 92 0.04 -16.02 -0.67
C ARG A 92 1.01 -16.23 -1.83
N GLU A 93 0.70 -15.70 -3.01
CA GLU A 93 1.60 -15.75 -4.17
C GLU A 93 2.95 -15.10 -3.86
N PHE A 94 2.96 -13.94 -3.22
CA PHE A 94 4.18 -13.27 -2.77
C PHE A 94 4.92 -14.04 -1.67
N GLU A 95 4.23 -14.82 -0.82
CA GLU A 95 4.87 -15.73 0.13
C GLU A 95 5.61 -16.85 -0.61
N THR A 96 4.92 -17.50 -1.56
CA THR A 96 5.50 -18.57 -2.39
C THR A 96 6.67 -18.08 -3.24
N LYS A 97 6.63 -16.83 -3.70
CA LYS A 97 7.71 -16.18 -4.46
C LYS A 97 8.86 -15.66 -3.57
N GLU A 98 8.79 -15.91 -2.26
CA GLU A 98 9.76 -15.44 -1.26
C GLU A 98 9.99 -13.92 -1.33
N ALA A 99 8.96 -13.14 -1.68
CA ALA A 99 9.07 -11.69 -1.74
C ALA A 99 9.53 -11.17 -0.38
N THR A 100 10.50 -10.28 -0.35
CA THR A 100 11.05 -9.74 0.92
C THR A 100 10.51 -8.35 1.23
N GLU A 101 9.89 -7.70 0.24
CA GLU A 101 9.36 -6.34 0.31
C GLU A 101 8.36 -6.13 -0.82
N ILE A 102 7.31 -5.34 -0.55
CA ILE A 102 6.28 -4.99 -1.53
C ILE A 102 6.26 -3.48 -1.73
N HIS A 103 6.39 -3.03 -2.98
CA HIS A 103 6.17 -1.65 -3.39
C HIS A 103 4.75 -1.54 -3.93
N LEU A 104 3.83 -1.01 -3.11
CA LEU A 104 2.41 -0.97 -3.40
C LEU A 104 2.01 0.31 -4.13
N PHE A 105 1.40 0.14 -5.30
CA PHE A 105 0.85 1.21 -6.14
C PHE A 105 -0.65 0.98 -6.31
N ILE A 106 -1.47 2.00 -6.03
CA ILE A 106 -2.94 1.86 -6.07
C ILE A 106 -3.54 2.94 -6.97
N ALA A 107 -4.42 2.52 -7.88
CA ALA A 107 -5.34 3.40 -8.59
C ALA A 107 -6.77 2.95 -8.30
N GLY A 108 -7.53 3.71 -7.52
CA GLY A 108 -8.86 3.29 -7.09
C GLY A 108 -9.48 4.20 -6.03
N PRO A 109 -10.68 3.84 -5.54
CA PRO A 109 -11.32 4.56 -4.44
C PRO A 109 -10.52 4.42 -3.14
N ILE A 110 -10.51 5.43 -2.28
CA ILE A 110 -9.73 5.43 -1.02
C ILE A 110 -9.98 4.18 -0.17
N MET A 111 -11.23 3.69 -0.16
CA MET A 111 -11.60 2.48 0.58
C MET A 111 -10.81 1.24 0.19
N SER A 112 -10.35 1.13 -1.07
CA SER A 112 -9.50 0.01 -1.47
C SER A 112 -8.16 0.03 -0.74
N GLY A 113 -7.57 1.21 -0.55
CA GLY A 113 -6.32 1.36 0.21
C GLY A 113 -6.45 0.92 1.66
N VAL A 114 -7.59 1.18 2.29
CA VAL A 114 -7.87 0.74 3.68
C VAL A 114 -7.96 -0.78 3.76
N LEU A 115 -8.67 -1.41 2.81
CA LEU A 115 -8.81 -2.87 2.76
C LEU A 115 -7.48 -3.56 2.45
N ILE A 116 -6.71 -3.03 1.50
CA ILE A 116 -5.37 -3.52 1.20
C ILE A 116 -4.47 -3.38 2.44
N GLY A 117 -4.50 -2.22 3.10
CA GLY A 117 -3.78 -2.00 4.35
C GLY A 117 -4.12 -3.05 5.41
N ALA A 118 -5.40 -3.37 5.60
CA ALA A 118 -5.83 -4.38 6.55
C ALA A 118 -5.35 -5.81 6.20
N GLU A 119 -5.38 -6.18 4.92
CA GLU A 119 -4.96 -7.53 4.50
C GLU A 119 -3.42 -7.68 4.42
N PHE A 120 -2.67 -6.59 4.30
CA PHE A 120 -1.20 -6.58 4.22
C PHE A 120 -0.51 -6.13 5.52
N ASP A 121 -1.29 -5.78 6.55
CA ASP A 121 -0.79 -5.41 7.86
C ASP A 121 0.02 -6.53 8.53
N ASN A 122 1.06 -6.13 9.29
CA ASN A 122 1.95 -6.99 10.07
C ASN A 122 2.46 -8.24 9.33
N TRP A 123 2.88 -8.06 8.07
CA TRP A 123 3.33 -9.17 7.23
C TRP A 123 4.79 -8.99 6.80
N LYS A 124 5.01 -8.18 5.77
CA LYS A 124 6.33 -7.85 5.23
C LYS A 124 6.41 -6.33 5.06
N PRO A 125 7.59 -5.73 4.92
CA PRO A 125 7.70 -4.32 4.61
C PRO A 125 6.91 -3.99 3.34
N VAL A 126 5.87 -3.17 3.47
CA VAL A 126 5.10 -2.65 2.35
C VAL A 126 5.35 -1.15 2.25
N LYS A 127 5.81 -0.70 1.09
CA LYS A 127 6.06 0.71 0.79
C LYS A 127 4.91 1.26 -0.01
N LEU A 128 4.28 2.33 0.48
CA LEU A 128 3.14 2.96 -0.17
C LEU A 128 3.62 4.01 -1.17
N TYR A 129 3.13 3.90 -2.41
CA TYR A 129 3.38 4.87 -3.47
C TYR A 129 2.07 5.53 -3.89
N HIS A 130 2.11 6.85 -4.00
CA HIS A 130 1.00 7.67 -4.47
C HIS A 130 1.37 8.33 -5.79
N GLN A 131 0.42 8.35 -6.75
CA GLN A 131 0.59 9.14 -7.95
C GLN A 131 0.16 10.58 -7.68
N ASN A 132 1.12 11.49 -7.68
CA ASN A 132 0.86 12.91 -7.54
C ASN A 132 0.00 13.39 -8.73
N ARG A 133 -1.11 14.07 -8.41
CA ARG A 133 -2.09 14.51 -9.40
C ARG A 133 -1.56 15.57 -10.36
N ASP A 134 -0.63 16.40 -9.90
CA ASP A 134 -0.09 17.53 -10.64
C ASP A 134 1.06 17.09 -11.55
N THR A 135 1.99 16.30 -11.00
CA THR A 135 3.17 15.85 -11.75
C THR A 135 2.93 14.56 -12.54
N LYS A 136 1.86 13.82 -12.23
CA LYS A 136 1.57 12.46 -12.73
C LYS A 136 2.64 11.42 -12.41
N GLN A 137 3.57 11.73 -11.51
CA GLN A 137 4.63 10.82 -11.08
C GLN A 137 4.28 10.12 -9.78
N TYR A 138 4.78 8.89 -9.61
CA TYR A 138 4.70 8.21 -8.33
C TYR A 138 5.73 8.76 -7.34
N GLU A 139 5.33 8.86 -6.09
CA GLU A 139 6.14 9.30 -4.97
C GLU A 139 6.01 8.28 -3.85
N PHE A 140 7.14 7.93 -3.22
CA PHE A 140 7.11 7.16 -1.97
C PHE A 140 6.53 8.05 -0.88
N TRP A 141 5.49 7.57 -0.21
CA TRP A 141 4.83 8.32 0.86
C TRP A 141 5.30 7.87 2.22
N CYS A 142 5.08 6.60 2.55
CA CYS A 142 5.45 6.03 3.83
C CYS A 142 5.43 4.50 3.74
N PRO A 143 6.07 3.80 4.67
CA PRO A 143 5.85 2.38 4.83
C PRO A 143 4.48 2.13 5.50
N LEU A 144 3.88 0.97 5.23
CA LEU A 144 2.74 0.45 5.99
C LEU A 144 3.28 -0.11 7.32
N THR A 145 3.41 0.76 8.31
CA THR A 145 3.88 0.41 9.66
C THR A 145 2.80 0.73 10.69
N LYS A 146 2.77 -0.06 11.77
CA LYS A 146 2.03 0.28 13.00
C LYS A 146 2.83 1.21 13.88
#